data_AF-A0A2T0FN19-F1
#
_entry.id   AF-A0A2T0FN19-F1
#
_cell.length_a   1.000
_cell.length_b   1.000
_cell.length_c   1.000
_cell.angle_alpha   90.00
_cell.angle_beta   90.00
_cell.angle_gamma   90.00
#
_symmetry.space_group_name_H-M   'P 1'
#
loop_
_entity.id
_entity.type
_entity.pdbx_description
1 polymer ?
#
loop_
_entity_poly.entity_id
_entity_poly.type
_entity_poly.pdbx_seq_one_letter_code
_entity_poly.pdbx_strand_id
1 'polypeptide(L)'
;MIPFEALLPYGIMFSLLTICGGGLSAVHYLRNDGKRDRWNVDAFDRSLIERDIRLTGRARGQSDSPIAPKDFKLNSVWKLEKPSTS
;
A
#
# COMPACT_ATOMS: atom_id res chain seq x y z
N MET A 1 10.01 -46.72 -3.95
CA MET A 1 10.32 -45.70 -4.98
C MET A 1 9.21 -44.67 -4.97
N ILE A 2 9.53 -43.38 -4.76
CA ILE A 2 8.51 -42.31 -4.70
C ILE A 2 8.07 -42.00 -6.14
N PRO A 3 6.76 -41.90 -6.43
CA PRO A 3 6.27 -41.62 -7.78
C PRO A 3 6.44 -40.14 -8.13
N PHE A 4 7.59 -39.78 -8.72
CA PHE A 4 7.90 -38.39 -9.09
C PHE A 4 6.94 -37.81 -10.14
N GLU A 5 6.40 -38.65 -11.05
CA GLU A 5 5.39 -38.27 -12.05
C GLU A 5 4.12 -37.70 -11.40
N ALA A 6 3.75 -38.21 -10.23
CA ALA A 6 2.63 -37.69 -9.47
C ALA A 6 2.95 -36.34 -8.79
N LEU A 7 4.23 -36.00 -8.59
CA LEU A 7 4.67 -34.75 -7.95
C LEU A 7 4.89 -33.61 -8.95
N LEU A 8 5.17 -33.92 -10.22
CA LEU A 8 5.33 -32.91 -11.28
C LEU A 8 4.18 -31.88 -11.35
N PRO A 9 2.89 -32.28 -11.38
CA PRO A 9 1.80 -31.30 -11.42
C PRO A 9 1.77 -30.41 -10.17
N TYR A 10 2.06 -30.97 -8.99
CA TYR A 10 2.13 -30.19 -7.75
C TYR A 10 3.32 -29.23 -7.74
N GLY A 11 4.47 -29.64 -8.29
CA GLY A 11 5.64 -28.79 -8.45
C GLY A 11 5.36 -27.58 -9.35
N ILE A 12 4.65 -27.79 -10.48
CA ILE A 12 4.24 -26.71 -11.39
C ILE A 12 3.26 -25.76 -10.69
N MET A 13 2.25 -26.29 -10.00
CA MET A 13 1.31 -25.44 -9.24
C MET A 13 2.04 -24.61 -8.17
N PHE A 14 2.94 -25.24 -7.43
CA PHE A 14 3.73 -24.57 -6.40
C PHE A 14 4.62 -23.47 -6.99
N SER A 15 5.31 -23.72 -8.11
CA SER A 15 6.18 -22.74 -8.73
C SER A 15 5.39 -21.55 -9.26
N LEU A 16 4.26 -21.78 -9.93
CA LEU A 16 3.41 -20.70 -10.45
C LEU A 16 2.85 -19.82 -9.34
N LEU A 17 2.35 -20.43 -8.25
CA LEU A 17 1.83 -19.68 -7.10
C LEU A 17 2.94 -18.90 -6.38
N THR A 18 4.12 -19.50 -6.22
CA THR A 18 5.26 -18.84 -5.56
C THR A 18 5.79 -17.66 -6.38
N ILE A 19 5.93 -17.83 -7.69
CA ILE A 19 6.38 -16.76 -8.59
C ILE A 19 5.35 -15.64 -8.63
N CYS A 20 4.06 -15.97 -8.72
CA CYS A 20 3.00 -14.97 -8.71
C CYS A 20 2.95 -14.20 -7.38
N GLY A 21 2.98 -14.90 -6.25
CA GLY A 21 2.98 -14.29 -4.92
C GLY A 21 4.20 -13.41 -4.67
N GLY A 22 5.39 -13.89 -5.02
CA GLY A 22 6.63 -13.11 -4.93
C GLY A 22 6.63 -11.90 -5.86
N GLY A 23 6.16 -12.07 -7.10
CA GLY A 23 6.03 -10.99 -8.09
C GLY A 23 5.07 -9.90 -7.62
N LEU A 24 3.91 -10.27 -7.09
CA LEU A 24 2.95 -9.32 -6.53
C LEU A 24 3.55 -8.59 -5.33
N SER A 25 4.19 -9.30 -4.40
CA SER A 25 4.85 -8.67 -3.25
C SER A 25 5.92 -7.67 -3.67
N ALA A 26 6.68 -7.95 -4.72
CA ALA A 26 7.69 -7.03 -5.25
C ALA A 26 7.08 -5.77 -5.87
N VAL A 27 6.02 -5.92 -6.67
CA VAL A 27 5.30 -4.77 -7.26
C VAL A 27 4.72 -3.87 -6.18
N HIS A 28 4.10 -4.46 -5.16
CA HIS A 28 3.54 -3.73 -4.02
C HIS A 28 4.60 -2.97 -3.22
N TYR A 29 5.75 -3.61 -2.98
CA TYR A 29 6.90 -2.98 -2.33
C TYR A 29 7.42 -1.77 -3.11
N LEU A 30 7.58 -1.91 -4.44
CA LEU A 30 8.03 -0.84 -5.31
C LEU A 30 7.02 0.31 -5.38
N ARG A 31 5.72 0.00 -5.45
CA ARG A 31 4.64 1.00 -5.43
C ARG A 31 4.60 1.79 -4.13
N ASN A 32 4.99 1.17 -3.02
CA ASN A 32 4.95 1.77 -1.69
C ASN A 32 6.27 2.43 -1.27
N ASP A 33 7.04 2.93 -2.24
CA ASP A 33 8.34 3.59 -2.01
C ASP A 33 9.33 2.72 -1.22
N GLY A 34 9.31 1.40 -1.44
CA GLY A 34 10.15 0.45 -0.71
C GLY A 34 9.69 0.18 0.72
N LYS A 35 8.41 0.41 1.03
CA LYS A 35 7.81 0.06 2.32
C LYS A 35 6.81 -1.06 2.15
N ARG A 36 6.61 -1.86 3.20
CA ARG A 36 5.55 -2.89 3.21
C ARG A 36 4.16 -2.24 3.19
N ASP A 37 3.21 -3.00 2.64
CA ASP A 37 1.80 -2.65 2.61
C ASP A 37 1.21 -2.56 4.02
N ARG A 38 0.33 -1.58 4.23
CA ARG A 38 -0.42 -1.46 5.48
C ARG A 38 -1.72 -2.24 5.32
N TRP A 39 -1.96 -3.18 6.22
CA TRP A 39 -3.18 -3.95 6.31
C TRP A 39 -4.02 -3.43 7.48
N ASN A 40 -5.34 -3.68 7.44
CA ASN A 40 -6.29 -3.27 8.48
C ASN A 40 -6.30 -1.75 8.80
N VAL A 41 -6.33 -0.92 7.75
CA VAL A 41 -6.30 0.54 7.87
C VAL A 41 -7.67 1.08 8.28
N ASP A 42 -7.76 1.63 9.49
CA ASP A 42 -8.99 2.19 10.07
C ASP A 42 -9.24 3.65 9.62
N ALA A 43 -10.32 4.26 10.12
CA ALA A 43 -10.67 5.63 9.76
C ALA A 43 -9.63 6.66 10.26
N PHE A 44 -9.04 6.42 11.42
CA PHE A 44 -8.01 7.28 12.00
C PHE A 44 -6.73 7.22 11.16
N ASP A 45 -6.26 6.02 10.83
CA ASP A 45 -5.10 5.78 9.96
C ASP A 45 -5.28 6.42 8.59
N ARG A 46 -6.48 6.36 8.00
CA ARG A 46 -6.77 7.04 6.73
C ARG A 46 -6.59 8.55 6.84
N SER A 47 -7.08 9.16 7.93
CA SER A 47 -6.91 10.60 8.17
C SER A 47 -5.42 10.98 8.35
N LEU A 48 -4.64 10.11 9.00
CA LEU A 48 -3.20 10.30 9.15
C LEU A 48 -2.45 10.14 7.82
N ILE A 49 -2.81 9.16 6.98
CA ILE A 49 -2.22 9.00 5.64
C ILE A 49 -2.47 10.26 4.81
N GLU A 50 -3.70 10.79 4.83
CA GLU A 50 -4.03 12.03 4.11
C GLU A 50 -3.28 13.25 4.66
N ARG A 51 -3.01 13.28 5.97
CA ARG A 51 -2.13 14.30 6.57
C ARG A 51 -0.69 14.15 6.09
N ASP A 52 -0.14 12.94 6.11
CA ASP A 52 1.24 12.68 5.72
C ASP A 52 1.45 12.99 4.23
N ILE A 53 0.49 12.67 3.35
CA ILE A 53 0.48 13.08 1.94
C ILE A 53 0.55 14.61 1.82
N ARG A 54 -0.18 15.35 2.65
CA ARG A 54 -0.14 16.82 2.66
C ARG A 54 1.18 17.37 3.19
N LEU A 55 1.87 16.65 4.05
CA LEU A 55 3.17 17.06 4.61
C LEU A 55 4.33 16.77 3.64
N THR A 56 4.34 15.61 2.98
CA THR A 56 5.48 15.13 2.20
C THR A 56 5.24 15.11 0.70
N GLY A 57 4.01 15.30 0.23
CA GLY A 57 3.63 15.22 -1.18
C GLY A 57 3.69 13.80 -1.78
N ARG A 58 3.86 12.76 -0.95
CA ARG A 58 4.00 11.36 -1.36
C ARG A 58 3.07 10.47 -0.54
N ALA A 59 2.50 9.43 -1.17
CA ALA A 59 1.58 8.48 -0.53
C ALA A 59 2.18 7.75 0.69
N ARG A 60 3.50 7.51 0.69
CA ARG A 60 4.22 6.79 1.75
C ARG A 60 5.37 7.59 2.36
N GLY A 61 5.43 8.89 2.06
CA GLY A 61 6.45 9.77 2.62
C GLY A 61 6.27 9.93 4.13
N GLN A 62 7.39 9.95 4.85
CA GLN A 62 7.42 10.27 6.28
C GLN A 62 8.46 11.38 6.46
N SER A 63 8.15 12.34 7.33
CA SER A 63 9.05 13.44 7.68
C SER A 63 9.15 13.53 9.19
N ASP A 64 10.37 13.70 9.67
CA ASP A 64 10.75 13.90 11.07
C ASP A 64 11.07 15.38 11.38
N SER A 65 10.85 16.27 10.40
CA SER A 65 11.13 17.69 10.54
C SER A 65 10.29 18.31 11.68
N PRO A 66 10.91 19.02 12.64
CA PRO A 66 10.19 19.60 13.78
C PRO A 66 9.28 20.77 13.37
N ILE A 67 9.59 21.42 12.23
CA ILE A 67 8.82 22.53 11.69
C ILE A 67 8.19 22.08 10.37
N ALA A 68 6.86 22.13 10.29
CA ALA A 68 6.13 21.79 9.08
C ALA A 68 6.41 22.80 7.94
N PRO A 69 6.36 22.37 6.67
CA PRO A 69 6.51 23.27 5.53
C PRO A 69 5.42 24.33 5.53
N LYS A 70 5.74 25.53 5.01
CA LYS A 70 4.82 26.68 5.03
C LYS A 70 3.50 26.38 4.29
N ASP A 71 3.58 25.62 3.21
CA ASP A 71 2.43 25.24 2.36
C ASP A 71 1.41 24.37 3.10
N PHE A 72 1.83 23.65 4.15
CA PHE A 72 0.94 22.82 4.96
C PHE A 72 -0.16 23.63 5.65
N LYS A 73 0.08 24.93 5.91
CA LYS A 73 -0.95 25.82 6.48
C LYS A 73 -2.08 26.12 5.49
N LEU A 74 -1.81 26.05 4.20
CA LEU A 74 -2.73 26.45 3.13
C LEU A 74 -3.39 25.25 2.44
N ASN A 75 -2.83 24.04 2.57
CA ASN A 75 -3.28 22.84 1.86
C ASN A 75 -4.35 22.02 2.59
N SER A 76 -5.14 22.64 3.46
CA SER A 76 -6.28 21.99 4.13
C SER A 76 -7.41 21.73 3.13
N VAL A 77 -7.91 20.50 3.08
CA VAL A 77 -8.96 20.09 2.14
C VAL A 77 -10.22 19.68 2.90
N TRP A 78 -11.37 20.20 2.47
CA TRP A 78 -12.68 19.79 2.94
C TRP A 78 -13.35 19.00 1.82
N LYS A 79 -13.75 17.75 2.12
CA LYS A 79 -14.42 16.89 1.15
C LYS A 79 -15.90 17.26 1.10
N LEU A 80 -16.38 17.61 -0.09
CA LEU A 80 -17.79 17.88 -0.35
C LEU A 80 -18.41 16.62 -0.94
N GLU A 81 -19.43 16.08 -0.27
CA GLU A 81 -20.19 14.95 -0.77
C GLU A 81 -21.45 15.44 -1.51
N LYS A 82 -21.84 14.75 -2.58
CA LYS A 82 -23.12 14.99 -3.25
C LYS A 82 -24.25 14.58 -2.30
N PRO A 83 -25.39 15.30 -2.25
CA PRO A 83 -26.56 14.83 -1.52
C PRO A 83 -26.97 13.43 -1.99
N SER A 84 -27.25 12.53 -1.03
CA SER A 84 -27.72 11.17 -1.28
C SER A 84 -29.18 11.18 -1.75
N THR A 85 -29.42 11.49 -3.02
CA THR A 85 -30.75 11.33 -3.63
C THR A 85 -31.07 9.84 -3.72
N SER A 86 -32.13 9.42 -3.01
CA SER A 86 -32.72 8.06 -3.08
C SER A 86 -33.22 7.70 -4.48
#